data_AF-A0A0B6ZXD0-F1
#
_entry.id   AF-A0A0B6ZXD0-F1
#
_cell.length_a   1.000
_cell.length_b   1.000
_cell.length_c   1.000
_cell.angle_alpha   90.00
_cell.angle_beta   90.00
_cell.angle_gamma   90.00
#
_symmetry.space_group_name_H-M   'P 1'
#
loop_
_entity.id
_entity.type
_entity.pdbx_description
1 polymer ?
#
loop_
_entity_poly.entity_id
_entity_poly.type
_entity_poly.pdbx_seq_one_letter_code
_entity_poly.pdbx_strand_id
1 'polypeptide(L)'
;ANNTSAIIIQEDDIETPYGNMHVAIQGDRTKQPIVTFHDIGLNHTTCFQGFFSYNEMQPILRHFCVYHINAPGQDDGALYLKPEHDALGNPESLGSRFVYPTMDQLAEAVHHVVEHYGMKTFIGFGVGAGANIFARYELNH
;
A
#
# COMPACT_ATOMS: atom_id res chain seq x y z
N ALA A 1 -30.32 7.42 8.59
CA ALA A 1 -29.15 8.28 8.32
C ALA A 1 -27.97 7.35 8.08
N ASN A 2 -27.57 7.20 6.82
CA ASN A 2 -26.84 6.03 6.33
C ASN A 2 -25.38 5.99 6.82
N ASN A 3 -25.09 4.92 7.55
CA ASN A 3 -23.77 4.43 7.94
C ASN A 3 -22.92 4.10 6.69
N THR A 4 -22.20 5.08 6.17
CA THR A 4 -21.31 4.94 4.99
C THR A 4 -19.87 5.33 5.33
N SER A 5 -19.48 5.07 6.58
CA SER A 5 -18.15 5.37 7.10
C SER A 5 -17.27 4.12 7.02
N ALA A 6 -16.13 4.22 6.31
CA ALA A 6 -14.95 3.37 6.49
C ALA A 6 -15.13 1.83 6.41
N ILE A 7 -15.90 1.33 5.45
CA ILE A 7 -15.92 -0.12 5.16
C ILE A 7 -14.89 -0.39 4.07
N ILE A 8 -13.94 -1.30 4.34
CA ILE A 8 -13.12 -1.91 3.30
C ILE A 8 -14.06 -2.63 2.35
N ILE A 9 -14.09 -2.19 1.09
CA ILE A 9 -15.01 -2.74 0.09
C ILE A 9 -14.36 -3.86 -0.72
N GLN A 10 -13.03 -3.91 -0.74
CA GLN A 10 -12.24 -4.82 -1.56
C GLN A 10 -10.82 -4.88 -1.01
N GLU A 11 -10.20 -6.05 -1.12
CA GLU A 11 -8.78 -6.27 -0.90
C GLU A 11 -8.21 -6.99 -2.14
N ASP A 12 -7.07 -6.54 -2.62
CA ASP A 12 -6.38 -7.10 -3.78
C ASP A 12 -4.91 -7.38 -3.45
N ASP A 13 -4.35 -8.46 -4.00
CA ASP A 13 -2.91 -8.71 -4.01
C ASP A 13 -2.36 -8.35 -5.38
N ILE A 14 -1.53 -7.31 -5.45
CA ILE A 14 -0.97 -6.80 -6.70
C ILE A 14 0.43 -7.37 -6.90
N GLU A 15 0.60 -8.21 -7.93
CA GLU A 15 1.90 -8.73 -8.31
C GLU A 15 2.80 -7.58 -8.82
N THR A 16 4.01 -7.48 -8.26
CA THR A 16 5.04 -6.54 -8.72
C THR A 16 6.36 -7.28 -8.91
N PRO A 17 7.32 -6.72 -9.67
CA PRO A 17 8.70 -7.22 -9.72
C PRO A 17 9.44 -7.15 -8.39
N TYR A 18 8.79 -6.74 -7.30
CA TYR A 18 9.37 -6.66 -5.96
C TYR A 18 8.57 -7.45 -4.92
N GLY A 19 7.73 -8.38 -5.37
CA GLY A 19 6.82 -9.16 -4.54
C GLY A 19 5.39 -8.61 -4.54
N ASN A 20 4.47 -9.36 -3.95
CA ASN A 20 3.06 -8.97 -3.92
C ASN A 20 2.83 -7.83 -2.93
N MET A 21 2.07 -6.84 -3.36
CA MET A 21 1.62 -5.71 -2.55
C MET A 21 0.15 -5.91 -2.21
N HIS A 22 -0.16 -6.14 -0.94
CA HIS A 22 -1.54 -6.26 -0.47
C HIS A 22 -2.16 -4.87 -0.33
N VAL A 23 -3.30 -4.64 -0.99
CA VAL A 23 -3.98 -3.35 -1.06
C VAL A 23 -5.42 -3.47 -0.57
N ALA A 24 -5.74 -2.79 0.54
CA ALA A 24 -7.11 -2.65 1.03
C ALA A 24 -7.76 -1.36 0.51
N ILE A 25 -8.96 -1.46 -0.08
CA ILE A 25 -9.64 -0.34 -0.73
C ILE A 25 -10.82 0.13 0.13
N GLN A 26 -10.82 1.41 0.47
CA GLN A 26 -11.88 2.07 1.23
C GLN A 26 -12.53 3.18 0.39
N GLY A 27 -13.83 3.05 0.11
CA GLY A 27 -14.63 4.08 -0.57
C GLY A 27 -14.88 3.83 -2.06
N ASP A 28 -15.39 4.84 -2.76
CA ASP A 28 -15.85 4.72 -4.16
C ASP A 28 -14.70 4.94 -5.15
N ARG A 29 -14.30 3.89 -5.88
CA ARG A 29 -13.19 3.89 -6.86
C ARG A 29 -13.33 4.90 -8.01
N THR A 30 -14.50 5.52 -8.18
CA THR A 30 -14.70 6.62 -9.15
C THR A 30 -14.24 7.99 -8.61
N LYS A 31 -13.89 8.08 -7.33
CA LYS A 31 -13.42 9.30 -6.66
C LYS A 31 -11.91 9.47 -6.74
N GLN A 32 -11.44 10.66 -6.38
CA GLN A 32 -10.00 10.97 -6.38
C GLN A 32 -9.25 9.99 -5.46
N PRO A 33 -8.15 9.37 -5.92
CA PRO A 33 -7.41 8.42 -5.11
C PRO A 33 -6.52 9.10 -4.06
N ILE A 34 -6.58 8.59 -2.84
CA ILE A 34 -5.56 8.76 -1.80
C ILE A 34 -4.83 7.42 -1.70
N VAL A 35 -3.51 7.41 -1.79
CA VAL A 35 -2.70 6.20 -1.61
C VAL A 35 -1.93 6.33 -0.31
N THR A 36 -2.03 5.32 0.55
CA THR A 36 -1.36 5.32 1.86
C THR A 36 -0.25 4.29 1.91
N PHE A 37 0.82 4.59 2.64
CA PHE A 37 1.93 3.67 2.91
C PHE A 37 2.39 3.85 4.36
N HIS A 38 2.35 2.78 5.14
CA HIS A 38 2.54 2.81 6.59
C HIS A 38 4.02 2.95 7.02
N ASP A 39 4.24 3.15 8.32
CA ASP A 39 5.58 3.14 8.92
C ASP A 39 6.03 1.72 9.31
N ILE A 40 7.31 1.58 9.66
CA ILE A 40 7.93 0.33 10.10
C ILE A 40 7.25 -0.18 11.38
N GLY A 41 6.94 -1.47 11.43
CA GLY A 41 6.31 -2.13 12.57
C GLY A 41 4.80 -1.90 12.68
N LEU A 42 4.21 -1.29 11.66
CA LEU A 42 2.78 -1.10 11.50
C LEU A 42 2.31 -1.75 10.18
N ASN A 43 1.01 -1.65 9.95
CA ASN A 43 0.32 -1.96 8.71
C ASN A 43 -0.77 -0.91 8.50
N HIS A 44 -1.57 -1.02 7.43
CA HIS A 44 -2.56 0.01 7.16
C HIS A 44 -3.61 0.17 8.28
N THR A 45 -4.04 -0.94 8.88
CA THR A 45 -4.97 -0.99 10.01
C THR A 45 -4.40 -0.19 11.19
N THR A 46 -3.21 -0.56 11.66
CA THR A 46 -2.57 0.01 12.84
C THR A 46 -2.04 1.43 12.61
N CYS A 47 -1.69 1.79 11.37
CA CYS A 47 -1.16 3.11 11.03
C CYS A 47 -2.26 4.14 10.71
N PHE A 48 -3.36 3.72 10.08
CA PHE A 48 -4.30 4.66 9.48
C PHE A 48 -5.76 4.51 9.89
N GLN A 49 -6.20 3.34 10.37
CA GLN A 49 -7.62 3.13 10.68
C GLN A 49 -8.13 4.16 11.71
N GLY A 50 -7.33 4.47 12.73
CA GLY A 50 -7.69 5.47 13.74
C GLY A 50 -7.93 6.86 13.14
N PHE A 51 -7.14 7.25 12.14
CA PHE A 51 -7.27 8.54 11.45
C PHE A 51 -8.49 8.55 10.51
N PHE A 52 -8.62 7.58 9.61
CA PHE A 52 -9.70 7.55 8.62
C PHE A 52 -11.06 7.15 9.19
N SER A 53 -11.11 6.56 10.38
CA SER A 53 -12.37 6.29 11.09
C SER A 53 -12.86 7.47 11.93
N TYR A 54 -12.06 8.54 12.07
CA TYR A 54 -12.45 9.69 12.88
C TYR A 54 -13.67 10.40 12.25
N ASN A 55 -14.64 10.82 13.08
CA ASN A 55 -15.93 11.33 12.59
C ASN A 55 -15.75 12.58 11.71
N GLU A 56 -14.79 13.41 12.06
CA GLU A 56 -14.42 14.64 11.40
C GLU A 56 -13.77 14.39 10.03
N MET A 57 -13.21 13.21 9.80
CA MET A 57 -12.69 12.80 8.49
C MET A 57 -13.79 12.32 7.55
N GLN A 58 -14.95 11.88 8.06
CA GLN A 58 -16.01 11.30 7.21
C GLN A 58 -16.53 12.25 6.11
N PRO A 59 -16.77 13.56 6.36
CA PRO A 59 -17.16 14.49 5.30
C PRO A 59 -16.09 14.64 4.22
N ILE A 60 -14.81 14.59 4.60
CA ILE A 60 -13.68 14.69 3.68
C ILE A 60 -13.62 13.43 2.81
N LEU A 61 -13.63 12.24 3.43
CA LEU A 61 -13.43 10.96 2.75
C LEU A 61 -14.51 10.59 1.75
N ARG A 62 -15.72 11.17 1.84
CA ARG A 62 -16.78 10.99 0.81
C ARG A 62 -16.36 11.45 -0.60
N HIS A 63 -15.31 12.25 -0.69
CA HIS A 63 -14.78 12.79 -1.96
C HIS A 63 -13.59 12.00 -2.49
N PHE A 64 -13.15 10.96 -1.79
CA PHE A 64 -11.95 10.20 -2.11
C PHE A 64 -12.20 8.70 -2.09
N CYS A 65 -11.31 7.96 -2.76
CA CYS A 65 -11.13 6.53 -2.57
C CYS A 65 -9.75 6.32 -1.97
N VAL A 66 -9.63 5.57 -0.87
CA VAL A 66 -8.36 5.33 -0.20
C VAL A 66 -7.86 3.94 -0.55
N TYR A 67 -6.62 3.88 -1.02
CA TYR A 67 -5.90 2.66 -1.36
C TYR A 67 -4.80 2.45 -0.34
N HIS A 68 -4.98 1.43 0.50
CA HIS A 68 -4.10 1.13 1.60
C HIS A 68 -3.08 0.08 1.23
N ILE A 69 -1.88 0.51 0.85
CA ILE A 69 -0.79 -0.38 0.52
C ILE A 69 -0.15 -0.90 1.82
N ASN A 70 -0.08 -2.22 1.95
CA ASN A 70 0.75 -2.87 2.96
C ASN A 70 2.06 -3.30 2.31
N ALA A 71 3.17 -3.00 2.98
CA ALA A 71 4.48 -3.46 2.55
C ALA A 71 4.51 -5.00 2.53
N PRO A 72 5.36 -5.63 1.70
CA PRO A 72 5.41 -7.09 1.60
C PRO A 72 5.54 -7.76 2.96
N GLY A 73 4.62 -8.68 3.27
CA GLY A 73 4.61 -9.45 4.52
C GLY A 73 4.24 -8.64 5.77
N GLN A 74 3.60 -7.47 5.63
CA GLN A 74 3.12 -6.65 6.75
C GLN A 74 1.59 -6.61 6.86
N ASP A 75 0.87 -7.24 5.95
CA ASP A 75 -0.59 -7.43 6.04
C ASP A 75 -0.97 -8.39 7.18
N ASP A 76 -2.23 -8.29 7.63
CA ASP A 76 -2.73 -9.10 8.74
C ASP A 76 -2.81 -10.58 8.34
N GLY A 77 -2.08 -11.43 9.06
CA GLY A 77 -2.05 -12.87 8.77
C GLY A 77 -1.04 -13.26 7.69
N ALA A 78 -0.17 -12.34 7.25
CA ALA A 78 0.91 -12.63 6.32
C ALA A 78 1.75 -13.84 6.77
N LEU A 79 2.02 -14.74 5.83
CA LEU A 79 2.97 -15.83 6.04
C LEU A 79 4.40 -15.27 6.05
N TYR A 80 5.31 -15.98 6.73
CA TYR A 80 6.74 -15.67 6.65
C TYR A 80 7.19 -15.64 5.20
N LEU A 81 7.93 -14.58 4.85
CA LEU A 81 8.50 -14.41 3.52
C LEU A 81 9.53 -15.52 3.27
N LYS A 82 9.30 -16.29 2.21
CA LYS A 82 10.15 -17.42 1.82
C LYS A 82 10.88 -17.10 0.51
N PRO A 83 12.02 -17.74 0.22
CA PRO A 83 12.78 -17.48 -1.01
C PRO A 83 11.95 -17.62 -2.29
N GLU A 84 10.97 -18.54 -2.32
CA GLU A 84 10.04 -18.69 -3.45
C GLU A 84 9.13 -17.49 -3.72
N HIS A 85 9.02 -16.56 -2.76
CA HIS A 85 8.26 -15.32 -2.89
C HIS A 85 9.16 -14.11 -3.17
N ASP A 86 10.47 -14.32 -3.41
CA ASP A 86 11.41 -13.21 -3.57
C ASP A 86 11.06 -12.30 -4.76
N ALA A 87 11.27 -11.01 -4.54
CA ALA A 87 11.14 -9.95 -5.51
C ALA A 87 11.83 -10.27 -6.85
N LEU A 88 12.98 -10.93 -6.80
CA LEU A 88 13.85 -11.08 -7.95
C LEU A 88 13.45 -12.23 -8.87
N GLY A 89 12.48 -13.08 -8.47
CA GLY A 89 12.07 -14.27 -9.21
C GLY A 89 13.25 -15.17 -9.59
N ASN A 90 14.38 -15.04 -8.89
CA ASN A 90 15.66 -15.55 -9.35
C ASN A 90 15.97 -16.83 -8.58
N PRO A 91 15.91 -18.01 -9.22
CA PRO A 91 16.35 -19.26 -8.60
C PRO A 91 17.84 -19.25 -8.21
N GLU A 92 18.61 -18.24 -8.66
CA GLU A 92 20.01 -18.00 -8.29
C GLU A 92 20.20 -16.86 -7.27
N SER A 93 19.16 -16.36 -6.60
CA SER A 93 19.38 -15.51 -5.41
C SER A 93 20.14 -16.36 -4.38
N LEU A 94 21.42 -16.02 -4.20
CA LEU A 94 22.51 -16.92 -3.84
C LEU A 94 22.55 -17.33 -2.36
N GLY A 95 21.40 -17.54 -1.72
CA GLY A 95 21.27 -17.89 -0.31
C GLY A 95 19.89 -18.40 0.10
N SER A 96 19.84 -19.13 1.21
CA SER A 96 18.63 -19.71 1.81
C SER A 96 17.65 -18.69 2.43
N ARG A 97 17.71 -17.41 2.06
CA ARG A 97 16.95 -16.32 2.70
C ARG A 97 16.32 -15.39 1.67
N PHE A 98 15.07 -15.02 1.94
CA PHE A 98 14.33 -14.00 1.20
C PHE A 98 15.08 -12.64 1.22
N VAL A 99 15.16 -11.99 0.06
CA VAL A 99 15.72 -10.63 -0.08
C VAL A 99 14.57 -9.63 -0.10
N TYR A 100 14.46 -8.84 0.98
CA TYR A 100 13.42 -7.82 1.09
C TYR A 100 13.72 -6.63 0.17
N PRO A 101 12.69 -6.03 -0.48
CA PRO A 101 12.88 -4.87 -1.33
C PRO A 101 13.56 -3.70 -0.61
N THR A 102 14.48 -3.02 -1.29
CA THR A 102 15.03 -1.74 -0.83
C THR A 102 13.97 -0.64 -0.86
N MET A 103 14.24 0.50 -0.22
CA MET A 103 13.29 1.64 -0.22
C MET A 103 13.02 2.18 -1.63
N ASP A 104 14.03 2.18 -2.51
CA ASP A 104 13.85 2.58 -3.92
C ASP A 104 12.99 1.56 -4.67
N GLN A 105 13.17 0.26 -4.42
CA GLN A 105 12.34 -0.78 -5.00
C GLN A 105 10.90 -0.78 -4.47
N LEU A 106 10.69 -0.43 -3.20
CA LEU A 106 9.34 -0.23 -2.66
C LEU A 106 8.65 0.97 -3.32
N ALA A 107 9.39 2.04 -3.63
CA ALA A 107 8.84 3.15 -4.39
C ALA A 107 8.42 2.72 -5.81
N GLU A 108 9.23 1.92 -6.49
CA GLU A 108 8.84 1.33 -7.78
C GLU A 108 7.67 0.33 -7.65
N ALA A 109 7.57 -0.42 -6.55
CA ALA A 109 6.40 -1.27 -6.29
C ALA A 109 5.11 -0.43 -6.17
N VAL A 110 5.17 0.74 -5.51
CA VAL A 110 4.05 1.70 -5.48
C VAL A 110 3.67 2.14 -6.89
N HIS A 111 4.64 2.37 -7.79
CA HIS A 111 4.36 2.69 -9.19
C HIS A 111 3.53 1.61 -9.88
N HIS A 112 3.90 0.34 -9.71
CA HIS A 112 3.14 -0.77 -10.27
C HIS A 112 1.69 -0.82 -9.73
N VAL A 113 1.48 -0.51 -8.45
CA VAL A 113 0.12 -0.41 -7.89
C VAL A 113 -0.67 0.75 -8.53
N VAL A 114 -0.04 1.92 -8.69
CA VAL A 114 -0.64 3.10 -9.34
C VAL A 114 -1.04 2.79 -10.79
N GLU A 115 -0.15 2.13 -11.54
CA GLU A 115 -0.43 1.68 -12.92
C GLU A 115 -1.54 0.63 -12.98
N HIS A 116 -1.53 -0.36 -12.08
CA HIS A 116 -2.55 -1.41 -12.01
C HIS A 116 -3.97 -0.83 -11.91
N TYR A 117 -4.14 0.20 -11.08
CA TYR A 117 -5.43 0.87 -10.91
C TYR A 117 -5.69 2.00 -11.92
N GLY A 118 -4.75 2.26 -12.85
CA GLY A 118 -4.88 3.28 -13.89
C GLY A 118 -4.97 4.71 -13.33
N MET A 119 -4.33 4.97 -12.18
CA MET A 119 -4.39 6.28 -11.53
C MET A 119 -3.49 7.28 -12.28
N LYS A 120 -4.06 8.39 -12.76
CA LYS A 120 -3.29 9.46 -13.41
C LYS A 120 -2.64 10.43 -12.43
N THR A 121 -3.29 10.63 -11.28
CA THR A 121 -2.86 11.50 -10.19
C THR A 121 -3.41 10.92 -8.90
N PHE A 122 -2.68 11.00 -7.80
CA PHE A 122 -3.17 10.61 -6.49
C PHE A 122 -2.60 11.52 -5.40
N ILE A 123 -3.18 11.45 -4.21
CA ILE A 123 -2.65 12.11 -3.01
C ILE A 123 -1.90 11.06 -2.19
N GLY A 124 -0.57 11.19 -2.09
CA GLY A 124 0.25 10.32 -1.24
C GLY A 124 0.12 10.68 0.24
N PHE A 125 -0.16 9.68 1.08
CA PHE A 125 -0.25 9.83 2.54
C PHE A 125 0.65 8.79 3.23
N GLY A 126 1.89 9.18 3.53
CA GLY A 126 2.90 8.31 4.13
C GLY A 126 3.26 8.70 5.56
N VAL A 127 3.66 7.72 6.37
CA VAL A 127 4.22 7.93 7.72
C VAL A 127 5.59 7.25 7.79
N GLY A 128 6.60 7.95 8.33
CA GLY A 128 7.96 7.43 8.50
C GLY A 128 8.53 6.79 7.24
N ALA A 129 8.72 5.46 7.23
CA ALA A 129 9.17 4.73 6.04
C ALA A 129 8.25 4.97 4.82
N GLY A 130 6.93 4.96 4.99
CA GLY A 130 6.00 5.26 3.91
C GLY A 130 6.13 6.68 3.37
N ALA A 131 6.45 7.66 4.22
CA ALA A 131 6.74 9.02 3.76
C ALA A 131 8.06 9.08 2.96
N ASN A 132 9.07 8.31 3.38
CA ASN A 132 10.33 8.18 2.63
C ASN A 132 10.11 7.53 1.26
N ILE A 133 9.29 6.48 1.20
CA ILE A 133 8.93 5.78 -0.05
C ILE A 133 8.20 6.71 -1.01
N PHE A 134 7.18 7.46 -0.55
CA PHE A 134 6.51 8.44 -1.42
C PHE A 134 7.44 9.58 -1.87
N ALA A 135 8.34 10.05 -1.00
CA ALA A 135 9.31 11.06 -1.40
C ALA A 135 10.26 10.56 -2.51
N ARG A 136 10.66 9.28 -2.47
CA ARG A 136 11.45 8.64 -3.54
C ARG A 136 10.63 8.46 -4.81
N TYR A 137 9.38 8.02 -4.67
CA TYR A 137 8.45 7.86 -5.78
C TYR A 137 8.29 9.16 -6.58
N GLU A 138 7.98 10.27 -5.90
CA GLU A 138 7.77 11.60 -6.51
C GLU A 138 9.03 12.15 -7.20
N LEU A 139 10.23 11.73 -6.77
CA LEU A 139 11.47 12.13 -7.44
C LEU A 139 11.71 11.38 -8.75
N ASN A 140 11.04 10.24 -8.95
CA ASN A 140 11.24 9.35 -10.09
C ASN A 140 10.09 9.40 -11.10
N HIS A 141 8.87 9.77 -10.69
CA HIS A 141 7.62 9.72 -11.46
C HIS A 141 6.84 11.03 -11.35
#